data_AF-A0A1I5M1H6-F1
#
_entry.id   AF-A0A1I5M1H6-F1
#
_cell.length_a   1.000
_cell.length_b   1.000
_cell.length_c   1.000
_cell.angle_alpha   90.00
_cell.angle_beta   90.00
_cell.angle_gamma   90.00
#
_symmetry.space_group_name_H-M   'P 1'
#
loop_
_entity.id
_entity.type
_entity.pdbx_description
1 polymer ?
#
loop_
_entity_poly.entity_id
_entity_poly.type
_entity_poly.pdbx_seq_one_letter_code
_entity_poly.pdbx_strand_id
1 'polypeptide(L)'
;MIKQLLTATAFLFVATAQAEPHGNCLTNELEDRLITADLAVAAGNCHLASASDEGQAVSALEYAHSWFLQAQTLGSSQARRGLDLVEKKLAQAGQAHD
;
A
#
# COMPACT_ATOMS: atom_id res chain seq x y z
N MET A 1 -55.26 -15.52 -17.21
CA MET A 1 -54.29 -16.02 -16.21
C MET A 1 -53.09 -16.60 -16.95
N ILE A 2 -51.95 -15.90 -16.96
CA ILE A 2 -50.61 -16.47 -17.20
C ILE A 2 -49.67 -15.63 -16.33
N LYS A 3 -49.07 -16.27 -15.32
CA LYS A 3 -48.08 -15.70 -14.39
C LYS A 3 -46.79 -15.45 -15.17
N GLN A 4 -46.37 -14.19 -15.30
CA GLN A 4 -44.99 -13.89 -15.70
C GLN A 4 -44.13 -13.90 -14.45
N LEU A 5 -43.31 -14.94 -14.33
CA LEU A 5 -42.31 -15.09 -13.30
C LEU A 5 -41.21 -14.05 -13.56
N LEU A 6 -41.11 -13.07 -12.67
CA LEU A 6 -39.99 -12.13 -12.60
C LEU A 6 -38.73 -12.92 -12.22
N THR A 7 -37.89 -13.18 -13.22
CA THR A 7 -36.55 -13.74 -13.02
C THR A 7 -35.70 -12.67 -12.35
N ALA A 8 -35.52 -12.79 -11.02
CA ALA A 8 -34.57 -11.97 -10.29
C ALA A 8 -33.16 -12.42 -10.65
N THR A 9 -32.53 -11.74 -11.61
CA THR A 9 -31.11 -11.91 -11.91
C THR A 9 -30.31 -11.26 -10.79
N ALA A 10 -29.92 -12.06 -9.80
CA ALA A 10 -28.92 -11.65 -8.82
C ALA A 10 -27.59 -11.49 -9.56
N PHE A 11 -27.23 -10.25 -9.90
CA PHE A 11 -25.87 -9.91 -10.29
C PHE A 11 -25.00 -10.04 -9.06
N LEU A 12 -24.33 -11.19 -8.92
CA LEU A 12 -23.18 -11.32 -8.05
C LEU A 12 -22.06 -10.48 -8.68
N PHE A 13 -22.01 -9.21 -8.31
CA PHE A 13 -20.80 -8.42 -8.43
C PHE A 13 -19.78 -9.05 -7.48
N VAL A 14 -19.01 -10.01 -7.97
CA VAL A 14 -17.74 -10.33 -7.36
C VAL A 14 -16.92 -9.06 -7.52
N ALA A 15 -16.79 -8.29 -6.44
CA ALA A 15 -15.75 -7.29 -6.34
C ALA A 15 -14.43 -8.07 -6.40
N THR A 16 -13.95 -8.34 -7.62
CA THR A 16 -12.53 -8.60 -7.80
C THR A 16 -11.89 -7.32 -7.30
N ALA A 17 -11.26 -7.36 -6.12
CA ALA A 17 -10.27 -6.37 -5.77
C ALA A 17 -9.30 -6.37 -6.97
N GLN A 18 -9.45 -5.39 -7.84
CA GLN A 18 -8.55 -5.18 -8.96
C GLN A 18 -7.26 -4.74 -8.28
N ALA A 19 -6.41 -5.71 -7.92
CA ALA A 19 -5.02 -5.44 -7.66
C ALA A 19 -4.47 -4.93 -8.99
N GLU A 20 -4.49 -3.61 -9.17
CA GLU A 20 -3.93 -2.97 -10.34
C GLU A 20 -2.44 -3.37 -10.46
N PRO A 21 -1.96 -3.68 -11.68
CA PRO A 21 -0.72 -4.42 -11.89
C PRO A 21 0.52 -3.52 -11.93
N HIS A 22 0.65 -2.57 -11.01
CA HIS A 22 1.78 -1.64 -10.99
C HIS A 22 2.65 -1.84 -9.75
N GLY A 23 3.42 -2.94 -9.78
CA GLY A 23 4.52 -3.22 -8.85
C GLY A 23 4.14 -4.09 -7.66
N ASN A 24 4.54 -5.36 -7.69
CA ASN A 24 4.40 -6.34 -6.60
C ASN A 24 5.28 -5.98 -5.38
N CYS A 25 5.06 -4.82 -4.78
CA CYS A 25 5.65 -4.51 -3.48
C CYS A 25 4.94 -5.32 -2.41
N LEU A 26 5.72 -5.92 -1.50
CA LEU A 26 5.16 -6.68 -0.39
C LEU A 26 4.27 -5.77 0.47
N THR A 27 3.04 -6.20 0.70
CA THR A 27 2.17 -5.61 1.71
C THR A 27 2.57 -6.10 3.10
N ASN A 28 2.14 -5.40 4.14
CA ASN A 28 2.41 -5.71 5.55
C ASN A 28 1.67 -6.97 6.07
N GLU A 29 1.18 -7.83 5.19
CA GLU A 29 0.45 -9.07 5.54
C GLU A 29 1.40 -10.26 5.84
N LEU A 30 2.71 -10.02 5.86
CA LEU A 30 3.70 -11.02 6.23
C LEU A 30 3.67 -11.29 7.74
N GLU A 31 3.88 -12.55 8.14
CA GLU A 31 4.05 -12.87 9.56
C GLU A 31 5.28 -12.15 10.14
N ASP A 32 5.12 -11.45 11.27
CA ASP A 32 6.19 -10.64 11.89
C ASP A 32 7.52 -11.36 12.06
N ARG A 33 7.48 -12.66 12.38
CA ARG A 33 8.67 -13.51 12.57
C ARG A 33 9.50 -13.69 11.29
N LEU A 34 8.91 -13.45 10.12
CA LEU A 34 9.56 -13.56 8.82
C LEU A 34 10.15 -12.21 8.35
N ILE A 35 9.86 -11.12 9.07
CA ILE A 35 10.29 -9.78 8.70
C ILE A 35 11.68 -9.49 9.26
N THR A 36 12.65 -9.34 8.36
CA THR A 36 13.99 -8.85 8.69
C THR A 36 14.10 -7.36 8.45
N ALA A 37 15.09 -6.72 9.08
CA ALA A 37 15.37 -5.30 8.89
C ALA A 37 15.61 -4.96 7.40
N ASP A 38 16.35 -5.81 6.68
CA ASP A 38 16.64 -5.64 5.26
C ASP A 38 15.40 -5.82 4.38
N LEU A 39 14.55 -6.80 4.69
CA LEU A 39 13.29 -7.01 3.99
C LEU A 39 12.37 -5.80 4.16
N ALA A 40 12.27 -5.29 5.37
CA ALA A 40 11.47 -4.11 5.67
C ALA A 40 11.99 -2.87 4.93
N VAL A 41 13.31 -2.66 4.86
CA VAL A 41 13.89 -1.59 4.03
C VAL A 41 13.58 -1.78 2.55
N ALA A 42 13.75 -3.00 2.02
CA ALA A 42 13.50 -3.29 0.61
C ALA A 42 12.03 -3.05 0.23
N ALA A 43 11.08 -3.50 1.07
CA ALA A 43 9.66 -3.26 0.88
C ALA A 43 9.30 -1.77 0.98
N GLY A 44 9.88 -1.06 1.95
CA GLY A 44 9.70 0.40 2.10
C GLY A 44 10.17 1.17 0.87
N ASN A 45 11.33 0.81 0.31
CA ASN A 45 11.84 1.43 -0.93
C ASN A 45 10.97 1.10 -2.15
N CYS A 46 10.42 -0.11 -2.22
CA CYS A 46 9.53 -0.51 -3.31
C CYS A 46 8.28 0.38 -3.34
N HIS A 47 7.62 0.53 -2.19
CA HIS A 47 6.43 1.38 -2.06
C HIS A 47 6.74 2.87 -2.24
N LEU A 48 7.91 3.33 -1.78
CA LEU A 48 8.35 4.70 -2.02
C LEU A 48 8.55 4.97 -3.53
N ALA A 49 9.03 3.99 -4.30
CA ALA A 49 9.18 4.12 -5.73
C ALA A 49 7.83 4.13 -6.45
N SER A 50 6.88 3.26 -6.05
CA SER A 50 5.53 3.20 -6.63
C SER A 50 4.69 4.44 -6.36
N ALA A 51 5.02 5.20 -5.31
CA ALA A 51 4.38 6.49 -5.01
C ALA A 51 4.63 7.59 -6.08
N SER A 52 5.36 7.30 -7.15
CA SER A 52 5.61 8.24 -8.26
C SER A 52 4.52 8.25 -9.33
N ASP A 53 3.60 7.26 -9.33
CA ASP A 53 2.50 7.17 -10.29
C ASP A 53 1.19 7.72 -9.68
N GLU A 54 0.65 8.77 -10.32
CA GLU A 54 -0.20 9.83 -9.75
C GLU A 54 -1.63 9.46 -9.29
N GLY A 55 -1.95 8.18 -9.06
CA GLY A 55 -3.28 7.75 -8.59
C GLY A 55 -3.34 7.21 -7.15
N GLN A 56 -2.24 6.62 -6.66
CA GLN A 56 -2.18 5.92 -5.37
C GLN A 56 -1.01 6.38 -4.49
N ALA A 57 -0.48 7.58 -4.76
CA ALA A 57 0.76 8.07 -4.16
C ALA A 57 0.70 8.11 -2.63
N VAL A 58 -0.42 8.52 -2.02
CA VAL A 58 -0.55 8.60 -0.56
C VAL A 58 -0.51 7.22 0.08
N SER A 59 -1.31 6.26 -0.40
CA SER A 59 -1.33 4.91 0.16
C SER A 59 0.02 4.20 -0.01
N ALA A 60 0.69 4.38 -1.15
CA ALA A 60 2.03 3.87 -1.35
C ALA A 60 3.04 4.49 -0.35
N LEU A 61 2.94 5.79 -0.06
CA LEU A 61 3.76 6.44 0.96
C LEU A 61 3.44 5.94 2.38
N GLU A 62 2.18 5.68 2.71
CA GLU A 62 1.79 5.11 4.01
C GLU A 62 2.34 3.68 4.20
N TYR A 63 2.28 2.84 3.16
CA TYR A 63 2.93 1.53 3.17
C TYR A 63 4.45 1.67 3.33
N ALA A 64 5.11 2.54 2.57
CA ALA A 64 6.54 2.80 2.70
C ALA A 64 6.90 3.23 4.13
N HIS A 65 6.10 4.12 4.73
CA HIS A 65 6.27 4.60 6.09
C HIS A 65 6.24 3.44 7.10
N SER A 66 5.20 2.60 7.04
CA SER A 66 5.05 1.44 7.94
C SER A 66 6.25 0.49 7.88
N TRP A 67 6.75 0.22 6.67
CA TRP A 67 7.90 -0.64 6.45
C TRP A 67 9.20 -0.04 6.99
N PHE A 68 9.41 1.26 6.85
CA PHE A 68 10.58 1.90 7.46
C PHE A 68 10.47 1.97 8.99
N LEU A 69 9.28 2.12 9.58
CA LEU A 69 9.11 2.00 11.04
C LEU A 69 9.45 0.59 11.53
N GLN A 70 9.02 -0.44 10.80
CA GLN A 70 9.37 -1.83 11.10
C GLN A 70 10.88 -2.04 11.00
N ALA A 71 11.52 -1.54 9.94
CA ALA A 71 12.98 -1.60 9.78
C ALA A 71 13.72 -0.88 10.92
N GLN A 72 13.23 0.27 11.38
CA GLN A 72 13.79 1.00 12.52
C GLN A 72 13.68 0.20 13.81
N THR A 73 12.51 -0.40 14.06
CA THR A 73 12.26 -1.27 15.23
C THR A 73 13.21 -2.47 15.24
N LEU A 74 13.53 -3.00 14.06
CA LEU A 74 14.49 -4.09 13.86
C LEU A 74 15.96 -3.64 13.84
N GLY A 75 16.25 -2.35 14.06
CA GLY A 75 17.60 -1.81 14.21
C GLY A 75 18.28 -1.35 12.92
N SER A 76 17.54 -1.18 11.81
CA SER A 76 18.12 -0.65 10.56
C SER A 76 18.42 0.84 10.67
N SER A 77 19.70 1.20 10.51
CA SER A 77 20.13 2.61 10.41
C SER A 77 19.68 3.27 9.09
N GLN A 78 19.37 2.49 8.06
CA GLN A 78 18.89 2.99 6.77
C GLN A 78 17.44 3.49 6.84
N ALA A 79 16.64 2.93 7.75
CA ALA A 79 15.24 3.27 7.94
C ALA A 79 15.01 4.76 8.15
N ARG A 80 15.90 5.44 8.90
CA ARG A 80 15.74 6.86 9.22
C ARG A 80 15.64 7.74 7.98
N ARG A 81 16.53 7.52 7.00
CA ARG A 81 16.52 8.27 5.74
C ARG A 81 15.24 8.02 4.93
N GLY A 82 14.72 6.80 4.97
CA GLY A 82 13.44 6.44 4.35
C GLY A 82 12.27 7.19 4.99
N LEU A 83 12.20 7.20 6.33
CA LEU A 83 11.17 7.91 7.10
C LEU A 83 11.17 9.41 6.79
N ASP A 84 12.32 10.07 6.90
CA ASP A 84 12.41 11.52 6.67
C ASP A 84 11.93 11.90 5.25
N LEU A 85 12.19 11.05 4.24
CA LEU A 85 11.74 11.27 2.86
C LEU A 85 10.24 11.03 2.67
N VAL A 86 9.70 9.96 3.28
CA VAL A 86 8.28 9.63 3.20
C VAL A 86 7.43 10.67 3.91
N GLU A 87 7.82 11.10 5.12
CA GLU A 87 7.13 12.14 5.90
C GLU A 87 7.05 13.46 5.11
N LYS A 88 8.15 13.86 4.46
CA LYS A 88 8.17 15.05 3.60
C LYS A 88 7.18 14.94 2.44
N LYS A 89 7.12 13.79 1.77
CA LYS A 89 6.21 13.56 0.64
C LYS A 89 4.74 13.51 1.08
N LEU A 90 4.45 12.89 2.23
CA LEU A 90 3.10 12.87 2.82
C LEU A 90 2.63 14.28 3.18
N ALA A 91 3.50 15.10 3.79
CA ALA A 91 3.17 16.50 4.09
C ALA A 91 2.85 17.32 2.83
N GLN A 92 3.59 17.11 1.74
CA GLN A 92 3.34 17.74 0.45
C GLN A 92 2.00 17.30 -0.16
N ALA A 93 1.69 16.00 -0.06
CA ALA A 93 0.41 15.48 -0.55
C ALA A 93 -0.77 16.06 0.24
N GLY A 94 -0.67 16.16 1.57
CA GLY A 94 -1.70 16.77 2.41
C GLY A 94 -1.98 18.23 2.06
N GLN A 95 -0.93 19.01 1.79
CA GLN A 95 -1.05 20.42 1.38
C GLN A 95 -1.66 20.63 -0.02
N ALA A 96 -1.59 19.63 -0.90
CA ALA A 96 -2.16 19.73 -2.25
C ALA A 96 -3.67 19.50 -2.28
N HIS A 97 -4.26 19.01 -1.18
CA HIS A 97 -5.67 18.69 -1.05
C HIS A 97 -6.47 19.71 -0.20
N ASP A 98 -5.82 20.73 0.36
CA ASP A 98 -6.41 21.88 1.06
C ASP A 98 -6.65 23.08 0.10
#